data_AF-A0A1G1GLY4-F1
#
_entry.id   AF-A0A1G1GLY4-F1
#
_cell.length_a   1.000
_cell.length_b   1.000
_cell.length_c   1.000
_cell.angle_alpha   90.00
_cell.angle_beta   90.00
_cell.angle_gamma   90.00
#
_symmetry.space_group_name_H-M   'P 1'
#
loop_
_entity.id
_entity.type
_entity.pdbx_description
1 polymer ?
#
loop_
_entity_poly.entity_id
_entity_poly.type
_entity_poly.pdbx_seq_one_letter_code
_entity_poly.pdbx_strand_id
1 'polypeptide(L)'
;MKKFIGIVMAFVFVLSFSGLAPAVDEQPAGSKGRAKAKQITGEVTEIDVKAKTVSVKGKNGTLTIIFTDKTKVTMDKETKTLADVQFGDRVTVKFRETDGKQTAKSIEIKSAAKKPKLPT
;
A
#
# COMPACT_ATOMS: atom_id res chain seq x y z
N MET A 1 -9.63 -68.92 8.82
CA MET A 1 -9.00 -67.89 9.65
C MET A 1 -8.03 -67.09 8.80
N LYS A 2 -8.16 -65.75 8.86
CA LYS A 2 -7.10 -64.73 8.69
C LYS A 2 -6.37 -64.83 7.32
N LYS A 3 -6.50 -63.93 6.34
CA LYS A 3 -6.39 -62.47 6.46
C LYS A 3 -6.79 -61.78 5.14
N PHE A 4 -8.06 -61.50 4.86
CA PHE A 4 -8.43 -60.53 3.78
C PHE A 4 -9.73 -59.76 4.08
N ILE A 5 -10.06 -59.58 5.37
CA ILE A 5 -11.29 -58.91 5.87
C ILE A 5 -11.00 -57.48 6.39
N GLY A 6 -9.96 -56.83 5.86
CA GLY A 6 -9.43 -55.58 6.44
C GLY A 6 -9.48 -54.31 5.58
N ILE A 7 -10.03 -54.32 4.36
CA ILE A 7 -9.86 -53.18 3.43
C ILE A 7 -11.17 -52.68 2.76
N VAL A 8 -12.33 -53.27 3.06
CA VAL A 8 -13.62 -52.80 2.49
C VAL A 8 -14.55 -52.16 3.55
N MET A 9 -14.01 -51.88 4.73
CA MET A 9 -14.72 -51.23 5.84
C MET A 9 -14.05 -49.90 6.19
N ALA A 10 -13.87 -49.05 5.18
CA ALA A 10 -13.44 -47.65 5.34
C ALA A 10 -14.21 -46.69 4.41
N PHE A 11 -15.22 -47.17 3.67
CA PHE A 11 -15.97 -46.37 2.70
C PHE A 11 -17.45 -46.15 3.04
N VAL A 12 -17.91 -46.55 4.24
CA VAL A 12 -19.30 -46.33 4.68
C VAL A 12 -19.32 -45.75 6.09
N PHE A 13 -18.98 -44.46 6.17
CA PHE A 13 -19.46 -43.56 7.21
C PHE A 13 -20.11 -42.39 6.44
N VAL A 14 -21.31 -42.61 5.89
CA VAL A 14 -22.56 -42.09 6.49
C VAL A 14 -22.33 -40.62 6.85
N LEU A 15 -22.59 -39.64 5.97
CA LEU A 15 -23.95 -39.28 5.54
C LEU A 15 -24.96 -39.43 6.68
N SER A 16 -24.78 -38.67 7.76
CA SER A 16 -25.87 -38.27 8.64
C SER A 16 -25.53 -37.00 9.42
N PHE A 17 -26.18 -35.91 9.00
CA PHE A 17 -26.81 -34.90 9.85
C PHE A 17 -25.97 -34.20 10.93
N SER A 18 -25.66 -32.93 10.68
CA SER A 18 -26.46 -31.85 11.26
C SER A 18 -26.09 -30.53 10.60
N GLY A 19 -27.08 -29.93 9.93
CA GLY A 19 -27.03 -28.54 9.55
C GLY A 19 -26.99 -27.67 10.79
N LEU A 20 -25.79 -27.37 11.26
CA LEU A 20 -25.50 -26.07 11.79
C LEU A 20 -24.88 -25.32 10.62
N ALA A 21 -25.75 -24.68 9.83
CA ALA A 21 -25.27 -23.53 9.08
C ALA A 21 -24.63 -22.63 10.15
N PRO A 22 -23.34 -22.29 10.11
CA PRO A 22 -23.07 -20.92 10.43
C PRO A 22 -24.01 -20.18 9.47
N ALA A 23 -24.93 -19.41 10.00
CA ALA A 23 -25.18 -18.13 9.39
C ALA A 23 -23.78 -17.52 9.20
N VAL A 24 -23.14 -17.86 8.07
CA VAL A 24 -22.49 -16.87 7.25
C VAL A 24 -23.62 -15.89 7.08
N ASP A 25 -23.64 -14.98 8.04
CA ASP A 25 -24.05 -13.63 7.86
C ASP A 25 -23.48 -13.25 6.49
N GLU A 26 -24.30 -13.48 5.46
CA GLU A 26 -24.36 -12.60 4.32
C GLU A 26 -24.81 -11.25 4.90
N GLN A 27 -23.93 -10.65 5.70
CA GLN A 27 -23.94 -9.24 5.95
C GLN A 27 -23.55 -8.64 4.61
N PRO A 28 -24.48 -8.08 3.83
CA PRO A 28 -24.11 -7.32 2.66
C PRO A 28 -23.72 -5.95 3.21
N ALA A 29 -22.59 -5.87 3.91
CA ALA A 29 -22.08 -4.61 4.42
C ALA A 29 -20.59 -4.53 4.14
N GLY A 30 -20.30 -4.18 2.89
CA GLY A 30 -19.58 -2.93 2.67
C GLY A 30 -18.30 -2.77 3.49
N SER A 31 -17.32 -3.62 3.24
CA SER A 31 -15.98 -3.08 3.08
C SER A 31 -15.45 -3.53 1.73
N LYS A 32 -15.86 -2.80 0.69
CA LYS A 32 -14.87 -2.36 -0.31
C LYS A 32 -13.67 -1.96 0.52
N GLY A 33 -12.65 -2.83 0.55
CA GLY A 33 -11.46 -2.61 1.33
C GLY A 33 -11.01 -1.21 0.97
N ARG A 34 -11.27 -0.26 1.87
CA ARG A 34 -10.66 1.06 1.80
C ARG A 34 -9.22 0.71 2.10
N ALA A 35 -8.47 0.28 1.08
CA ALA A 35 -7.07 -0.06 1.24
C ALA A 35 -6.50 1.19 1.87
N LYS A 36 -6.19 1.07 3.17
CA LYS A 36 -5.94 2.22 4.00
C LYS A 36 -4.77 2.91 3.35
N ALA A 37 -4.96 4.15 2.93
CA ALA A 37 -3.88 4.90 2.31
C ALA A 37 -2.74 4.91 3.33
N LYS A 38 -1.65 4.21 3.01
CA LYS A 38 -0.45 4.18 3.84
C LYS A 38 0.23 5.52 3.63
N GLN A 39 0.81 6.05 4.68
CA GLN A 39 1.62 7.25 4.59
C GLN A 39 3.03 6.97 5.07
N ILE A 40 4.01 7.52 4.37
CA ILE A 40 5.41 7.51 4.78
C ILE A 40 5.89 8.95 4.85
N THR A 41 6.61 9.28 5.91
CA THR A 41 7.35 10.53 6.01
C THR A 41 8.82 10.18 6.00
N GLY A 42 9.57 10.79 5.10
CA GLY A 42 10.98 10.51 4.92
C GLY A 42 11.65 11.52 4.01
N GLU A 43 12.92 11.28 3.72
CA GLU A 43 13.72 12.10 2.81
C GLU A 43 13.80 11.43 1.45
N VAL A 44 13.70 12.20 0.38
CA VAL A 44 13.89 11.69 -0.98
C VAL A 44 15.36 11.38 -1.18
N THR A 45 15.71 10.10 -1.33
CA THR A 45 17.09 9.69 -1.63
C THR A 45 17.30 9.46 -3.11
N GLU A 46 16.23 9.16 -3.84
CA GLU A 46 16.31 8.89 -5.28
C GLU A 46 15.06 9.36 -6.02
N ILE A 47 15.24 9.90 -7.23
CA ILE A 47 14.16 10.27 -8.14
C ILE A 47 14.50 9.72 -9.53
N ASP A 48 13.70 8.76 -9.99
CA ASP A 48 13.76 8.28 -11.36
C ASP A 48 12.59 8.90 -12.16
N VAL A 49 12.91 9.95 -12.92
CA VAL A 49 11.94 10.66 -13.76
C VAL A 49 11.50 9.80 -14.96
N LYS A 50 12.35 8.88 -15.42
CA LYS A 50 12.02 7.99 -16.55
C LYS A 50 11.03 6.91 -16.13
N ALA A 51 11.25 6.31 -14.97
CA ALA A 51 10.37 5.31 -14.37
C ALA A 51 9.19 5.92 -13.61
N LYS A 52 9.18 7.25 -13.39
CA LYS A 52 8.21 7.97 -12.55
C LYS A 52 8.16 7.40 -11.12
N THR A 53 9.32 7.11 -10.54
CA THR A 53 9.44 6.57 -9.18
C THR A 53 10.33 7.44 -8.29
N VAL A 54 10.05 7.45 -7.00
CA VAL A 54 10.81 8.18 -5.97
C VAL A 54 11.14 7.23 -4.82
N SER A 55 12.41 7.15 -4.45
CA SER A 55 12.86 6.43 -3.27
C SER A 55 12.87 7.38 -2.09
N VAL A 56 12.07 7.07 -1.08
CA VAL A 56 11.93 7.85 0.14
C VAL A 56 12.48 7.03 1.31
N LYS A 57 13.51 7.54 1.96
CA LYS A 57 14.06 6.98 3.20
C LYS A 57 13.22 7.44 4.38
N GLY A 58 12.32 6.57 4.80
CA GLY A 58 11.53 6.73 6.02
C GLY A 58 12.21 6.12 7.23
N LYS A 59 11.53 6.19 8.38
CA LYS A 59 11.97 5.56 9.63
C LYS A 59 12.09 4.03 9.53
N ASN A 60 11.30 3.41 8.65
CA ASN A 60 11.25 1.96 8.47
C ASN A 60 12.17 1.47 7.34
N GLY A 61 13.00 2.34 6.76
CA GLY A 61 13.88 2.04 5.63
C GLY A 61 13.58 2.84 4.36
N THR A 62 14.27 2.50 3.29
CA THR A 62 14.09 3.12 1.96
C THR A 62 12.93 2.46 1.23
N LEU A 63 12.00 3.27 0.75
CA LEU A 63 10.78 2.82 0.11
C LEU A 63 10.63 3.46 -1.27
N THR A 64 10.50 2.64 -2.31
CA THR A 64 10.30 3.13 -3.69
C THR A 64 8.81 3.29 -3.95
N ILE A 65 8.41 4.50 -4.31
CA ILE A 65 7.01 4.88 -4.51
C ILE A 65 6.86 5.39 -5.94
N ILE A 66 5.85 4.88 -6.64
CA ILE A 66 5.50 5.29 -7.99
C ILE A 66 4.62 6.53 -7.91
N PHE A 67 4.99 7.59 -8.62
CA PHE A 67 4.15 8.77 -8.79
C PHE A 67 3.59 8.82 -10.21
N THR A 68 2.46 9.47 -10.38
CA THR A 68 1.80 9.62 -11.68
C THR A 68 1.30 11.05 -11.83
N ASP A 69 0.83 11.41 -13.02
CA ASP A 69 0.24 12.72 -13.30
C ASP A 69 -1.05 12.97 -12.49
N LYS A 70 -1.64 11.92 -11.91
CA LYS A 70 -2.79 12.00 -11.00
C LYS A 70 -2.39 12.26 -9.55
N THR A 71 -1.10 12.24 -9.23
CA THR A 71 -0.59 12.45 -7.87
C THR A 71 -0.62 13.93 -7.54
N LYS A 72 -1.37 14.31 -6.51
CA LYS A 72 -1.43 15.71 -6.08
C LYS A 72 -0.18 16.05 -5.26
N VAL A 73 0.60 17.03 -5.72
CA VAL A 73 1.78 17.53 -4.99
C VAL A 73 1.44 18.84 -4.32
N THR A 74 1.67 18.91 -3.01
CA THR A 74 1.49 20.13 -2.22
C THR A 74 2.73 20.40 -1.41
N MET A 75 3.13 21.65 -1.27
CA MET A 75 4.23 22.09 -0.43
C MET A 75 3.72 23.22 0.45
N ASP A 76 3.78 23.05 1.76
CA ASP A 76 3.42 24.11 2.73
C ASP A 76 2.07 24.81 2.43
N LYS A 77 1.06 24.03 2.03
CA LYS A 77 -0.31 24.45 1.63
C LYS A 77 -0.43 25.06 0.23
N GLU A 78 0.64 25.21 -0.52
CA GLU A 78 0.61 25.55 -1.95
C GLU A 78 0.55 24.27 -2.81
N THR A 79 -0.18 24.31 -3.92
CA THR A 79 -0.09 23.24 -4.92
C THR A 79 1.19 23.45 -5.72
N LYS A 80 2.10 22.48 -5.67
CA LYS A 80 3.36 22.49 -6.42
C LYS A 80 3.33 21.42 -7.50
N THR A 81 4.40 21.37 -8.28
CA THR A 81 4.59 20.32 -9.27
C THR A 81 5.60 19.29 -8.78
N LEU A 82 5.60 18.11 -9.39
CA LEU A 82 6.64 17.10 -9.16
C LEU A 82 8.05 17.61 -9.53
N ALA A 83 8.14 18.63 -10.38
CA ALA A 83 9.41 19.25 -10.76
C ALA A 83 10.07 20.03 -9.60
N ASP A 84 9.29 20.43 -8.60
CA ASP A 84 9.80 21.10 -7.40
C ASP A 84 10.36 20.11 -6.37
N VAL A 85 10.09 18.80 -6.52
CA VAL A 85 10.60 17.76 -5.61
C VAL A 85 12.08 17.52 -5.92
N GLN A 86 12.95 17.76 -4.94
CA GLN A 86 14.38 17.55 -5.08
C GLN A 86 14.87 16.40 -4.21
N PHE A 87 16.00 15.82 -4.58
CA PHE A 87 16.73 14.88 -3.73
C PHE A 87 17.12 15.59 -2.43
N GLY A 88 16.92 14.93 -1.30
CA GLY A 88 17.13 15.47 0.04
C GLY A 88 15.90 16.15 0.65
N ASP A 89 14.85 16.42 -0.14
CA ASP A 89 13.64 17.03 0.42
C ASP A 89 12.90 16.05 1.34
N ARG A 90 12.43 16.57 2.47
CA ARG A 90 11.60 15.80 3.39
C ARG A 90 10.16 15.83 2.89
N VAL A 91 9.60 14.68 2.58
CA VAL A 91 8.27 14.53 2.02
C VAL A 91 7.41 13.59 2.85
N THR A 92 6.11 13.84 2.87
CA THR A 92 5.08 12.94 3.39
C THR A 92 4.26 12.45 2.21
N VAL A 93 4.45 11.19 1.85
CA VAL A 93 3.77 10.58 0.71
C VAL A 93 2.66 9.70 1.21
N LYS A 94 1.42 10.01 0.81
CA LYS A 94 0.25 9.14 0.97
C LYS A 94 0.14 8.28 -0.26
N PHE A 95 0.42 6.99 -0.11
CA PHE A 95 0.38 6.01 -1.19
C PHE A 95 -0.64 4.91 -0.92
N ARG A 96 -1.07 4.25 -1.98
CA ARG A 96 -1.93 3.07 -1.92
C ARG A 96 -1.20 1.94 -2.60
N GLU A 97 -1.26 0.77 -1.97
CA GLU A 97 -0.79 -0.46 -2.58
C GLU A 97 -1.84 -0.89 -3.61
N THR A 98 -1.43 -1.04 -4.86
CA THR A 98 -2.27 -1.45 -5.99
C THR A 98 -1.43 -2.42 -6.80
N ASP A 99 -1.88 -3.67 -6.88
CA ASP A 99 -1.17 -4.74 -7.59
C ASP A 99 0.27 -4.98 -7.09
N GLY A 100 0.48 -4.87 -5.76
CA GLY A 100 1.81 -4.99 -5.14
C GLY A 100 2.74 -3.79 -5.38
N LYS A 101 2.28 -2.76 -6.09
CA LYS A 101 3.02 -1.52 -6.33
C LYS A 101 2.50 -0.39 -5.43
N GLN A 102 3.41 0.45 -4.97
CA GLN A 102 3.07 1.59 -4.11
C GLN A 102 2.86 2.83 -4.94
N THR A 103 1.60 3.21 -5.14
CA THR A 103 1.25 4.36 -5.98
C THR A 103 0.90 5.56 -5.11
N ALA A 104 1.64 6.66 -5.26
CA ALA A 104 1.38 7.91 -4.57
C ALA A 104 0.05 8.53 -5.02
N LYS A 105 -0.85 8.77 -4.07
CA LYS A 105 -2.08 9.55 -4.28
C LYS A 105 -1.85 11.04 -4.00
N SER A 106 -1.05 11.32 -2.99
CA SER A 106 -0.71 12.69 -2.59
C SER A 106 0.72 12.72 -2.06
N ILE A 107 1.49 13.71 -2.48
CA ILE A 107 2.83 14.00 -1.97
C ILE A 107 2.77 15.36 -1.31
N GLU A 108 3.08 15.41 -0.02
CA GLU A 108 3.19 16.64 0.74
C GLU A 108 4.66 16.91 1.03
N ILE A 109 5.23 17.89 0.36
CA ILE A 109 6.62 18.32 0.57
C ILE A 109 6.63 19.13 1.87
N LYS A 110 7.30 18.61 2.89
CA LYS A 110 7.63 19.35 4.10
C LYS A 110 9.02 19.92 3.87
N SER A 111 9.08 21.06 3.20
CA SER A 111 10.36 21.74 3.02
C SER A 111 10.95 22.02 4.39
N ALA A 112 11.99 21.27 4.77
CA ALA A 112 12.80 21.59 5.92
C ALA A 112 13.64 22.80 5.53
N ALA A 113 13.02 23.97 5.54
CA ALA A 113 13.62 25.25 5.23
C ALA A 113 14.36 25.30 3.87
N LYS A 114 13.64 25.66 2.79
CA LYS A 114 14.23 26.70 1.94
C LYS A 114 14.22 27.99 2.76
N LYS A 115 15.39 28.26 3.35
CA LYS A 115 15.93 29.60 3.55
C LYS A 115 15.47 30.51 2.38
N PRO A 116 15.17 31.79 2.65
CA PRO A 116 14.74 32.73 1.62
C PRO A 116 15.73 32.66 0.45
N LYS A 117 15.19 32.60 -0.76
CA LYS A 117 15.96 32.82 -1.97
C LYS A 117 16.51 34.26 -1.86
N LEU A 118 17.77 34.43 -1.48
CA LEU A 118 18.52 35.65 -1.76
C LEU A 118 19.48 35.35 -2.92
N PRO A 119 19.30 36.08 -4.02
CA PRO A 119 20.40 36.76 -4.70
C PRO A 119 20.06 38.27 -4.80
N THR A 120 20.84 39.13 -4.13
CA THR A 120 21.86 40.05 -4.69
C THR A 120 21.28 41.06 -5.68
#